data_AF-A0A8T4FBC8-F1
#
_entry.id   AF-A0A8T4FBC8-F1
#
_cell.length_a   1.000
_cell.length_b   1.000
_cell.length_c   1.000
_cell.angle_alpha   90.00
_cell.angle_beta   90.00
_cell.angle_gamma   90.00
#
_symmetry.space_group_name_H-M   'P 1'
#
loop_
_entity.id
_entity.type
_entity.pdbx_description
1 polymer ?
#
loop_
_entity_poly.entity_id
_entity_poly.type
_entity_poly.pdbx_seq_one_letter_code
_entity_poly.pdbx_strand_id
1 'polypeptide(L)' 'VLVQGRLDQVAPGEAAQRYYEAVTAPSKDLVWFDTSAHSPHLGEPEKFREVLMNVRAAA' A
#
# COMPACT_ATOMS: atom_id res chain seq x y z
N VAL A 1 -5.37 5.48 -2.25
CA VAL A 1 -4.81 4.35 -1.48
C VAL A 1 -3.43 4.04 -2.02
N LEU A 2 -2.45 3.87 -1.14
CA LEU A 2 -1.10 3.39 -1.43
C LEU A 2 -0.93 2.02 -0.78
N VAL A 3 -0.13 1.16 -1.40
CA VAL A 3 0.16 -0.21 -0.93
C VAL A 3 1.67 -0.37 -0.84
N GLN A 4 2.17 -0.84 0.30
CA GLN A 4 3.60 -0.93 0.56
C GLN A 4 3.97 -2.21 1.30
N GLY A 5 4.96 -2.94 0.78
CA GLY A 5 5.56 -4.08 1.46
C GLY A 5 6.50 -3.64 2.57
N ARG A 6 6.45 -4.30 3.74
CA ARG A 6 7.39 -4.06 4.86
C ARG A 6 8.81 -4.51 4.53
N LEU A 7 8.97 -5.48 3.64
CA LEU A 7 10.26 -6.06 3.27
C LEU A 7 10.83 -5.44 1.98
N ASP A 8 10.24 -4.36 1.47
CA ASP A 8 10.71 -3.71 0.24
C ASP A 8 12.09 -3.06 0.45
N GLN A 9 13.08 -3.53 -0.30
CA GLN A 9 14.44 -3.00 -0.32
C GLN A 9 14.73 -2.15 -1.58
N VAL A 10 13.81 -2.15 -2.56
CA VAL A 10 13.92 -1.36 -3.80
C VAL A 10 13.31 0.02 -3.58
N ALA A 11 12.14 0.08 -2.93
CA ALA A 11 11.48 1.29 -2.47
C ALA A 11 11.16 1.16 -0.97
N PRO A 12 12.13 1.49 -0.08
CA PRO A 12 11.95 1.32 1.36
C PRO A 12 10.72 2.04 1.91
N GLY A 13 10.02 1.38 2.85
CA GLY A 13 8.76 1.86 3.40
C GLY A 13 8.82 3.26 4.02
N GLU A 14 9.98 3.67 4.53
CA GLU A 14 10.16 5.03 5.07
C GLU A 14 9.89 6.12 4.01
N ALA A 15 10.35 5.91 2.77
CA ALA A 15 10.10 6.86 1.69
C ALA A 15 8.61 6.93 1.34
N ALA A 16 7.93 5.78 1.31
CA ALA A 16 6.49 5.71 1.08
C ALA A 16 5.68 6.42 2.17
N GLN A 17 6.08 6.26 3.44
CA GLN A 17 5.46 6.95 4.57
C GLN A 17 5.63 8.47 4.47
N ARG A 18 6.87 8.95 4.23
CA ARG A 18 7.12 10.40 4.06
C ARG A 18 6.30 10.98 2.90
N TYR A 19 6.19 10.26 1.80
CA TYR A 19 5.36 10.68 0.66
C TYR A 19 3.87 10.73 1.04
N TYR A 20 3.37 9.69 1.70
CA TYR A 20 1.99 9.66 2.19
C TYR A 20 1.67 10.84 3.10
N GLU A 21 2.57 11.18 4.03
CA GLU A 21 2.42 12.32 4.95
C GLU A 21 2.38 13.66 4.19
N ALA A 22 3.23 13.83 3.17
CA ALA A 22 3.33 15.06 2.39
C ALA A 22 2.14 15.32 1.43
N VAL A 23 1.42 14.27 1.00
CA VAL A 23 0.30 14.40 0.05
C VAL A 23 -0.98 14.86 0.75
N THR A 24 -1.59 15.95 0.29
CA THR A 24 -2.95 16.34 0.70
C THR A 24 -3.96 15.82 -0.32
N ALA A 25 -4.96 15.08 0.15
CA ALA A 25 -6.04 14.54 -0.69
C ALA A 25 -7.34 14.45 0.13
N PRO A 26 -8.52 14.54 -0.51
CA PRO A 26 -9.81 14.39 0.19
C PRO A 26 -9.99 13.01 0.82
N SER A 27 -9.30 11.99 0.29
CA SER A 27 -9.18 10.66 0.88
C SER A 27 -7.82 10.07 0.52
N LYS A 28 -7.10 9.54 1.51
CA LYS A 28 -5.85 8.81 1.34
C LYS A 28 -5.72 7.74 2.42
N ASP A 29 -5.04 6.67 2.07
CA ASP A 29 -4.69 5.58 2.99
C ASP A 29 -3.38 4.93 2.54
N LEU A 30 -2.60 4.42 3.49
CA LEU A 30 -1.35 3.67 3.27
C LEU A 30 -1.48 2.30 3.91
N VAL A 31 -1.66 1.28 3.08
CA VAL A 31 -1.86 -0.11 3.51
C VAL A 31 -0.53 -0.85 3.50
N TRP A 32 -0.18 -1.41 4.65
CA TRP A 32 1.04 -2.19 4.84
C TRP A 32 0.82 -3.68 4.57
N PHE A 33 1.76 -4.27 3.86
CA PHE A 33 1.83 -5.69 3.52
C PHE A 33 3.02 -6.30 4.27
N ASP A 34 2.76 -6.92 5.41
CA ASP A 34 3.78 -7.22 6.42
C ASP A 34 4.75 -8.32 6.01
N THR A 35 4.33 -9.22 5.11
CA THR A 35 5.15 -10.32 4.61
C THR A 35 5.61 -10.12 3.17
N SER A 36 5.24 -9.00 2.54
CA SER A 36 5.60 -8.69 1.15
C SER A 36 6.83 -7.76 1.04
N ALA A 37 7.60 -7.98 -0.03
CA ALA A 37 8.64 -7.07 -0.49
C ALA A 37 8.08 -6.08 -1.55
N HIS A 38 8.84 -5.81 -2.62
CA HIS A 38 8.52 -4.79 -3.63
C HIS A 38 7.22 -5.05 -4.42
N SER A 39 6.76 -6.30 -4.49
CA SER A 39 5.54 -6.67 -5.23
C SER A 39 4.44 -7.21 -4.30
N PRO A 40 3.76 -6.35 -3.50
CA PRO A 40 2.71 -6.78 -2.56
C PRO A 40 1.57 -7.58 -3.18
N HIS A 41 1.21 -7.27 -4.42
CA HIS A 41 0.17 -7.97 -5.17
C HIS A 41 0.53 -9.42 -5.51
N LEU A 42 1.82 -9.77 -5.53
CA LEU A 42 2.29 -11.15 -5.68
C LEU A 42 2.53 -11.83 -4.33
N GLY A 43 2.94 -11.06 -3.32
CA GLY A 43 3.26 -11.59 -1.98
C GLY A 43 2.04 -11.94 -1.13
N GLU A 44 1.01 -11.09 -1.14
CA GLU A 44 -0.26 -11.33 -0.41
C GLU A 44 -1.46 -11.03 -1.34
N PRO A 45 -1.71 -11.88 -2.36
CA PRO A 45 -2.71 -11.60 -3.41
C PRO A 45 -4.14 -11.48 -2.87
N GLU A 46 -4.51 -12.23 -1.83
CA GLU A 46 -5.84 -12.14 -1.19
C GLU A 46 -6.07 -10.78 -0.55
N LYS A 47 -5.09 -10.31 0.24
CA LYS A 47 -5.12 -8.99 0.88
C LYS A 47 -5.13 -7.88 -0.17
N PHE A 48 -4.36 -8.03 -1.24
CA PHE A 48 -4.37 -7.08 -2.35
C PHE A 48 -5.75 -7.01 -3.02
N ARG A 49 -6.39 -8.16 -3.27
CA ARG A 49 -7.77 -8.21 -3.77
C ARG A 49 -8.74 -7.50 -2.84
N GLU A 50 -8.63 -7.70 -1.52
CA GLU A 50 -9.49 -7.02 -0.54
C GLU A 50 -9.32 -5.50 -0.60
N VAL A 51 -8.08 -5.00 -0.69
CA VAL A 51 -7.81 -3.56 -0.88
C VAL A 51 -8.50 -3.05 -2.15
N LEU A 52 -8.41 -3.76 -3.27
CA LEU A 52 -9.07 -3.37 -4.51
C LEU A 52 -10.61 -3.33 -4.39
N MET A 53 -11.21 -4.31 -3.72
CA MET A 53 -12.66 -4.34 -3.50
C MET A 53 -13.12 -3.20 -2.60
N ASN A 54 -12.34 -2.87 -1.57
CA ASN A 54 -12.62 -1.72 -0.69
C ASN A 54 -12.54 -0.39 -1.44
N VAL A 55 -11.52 -0.22 -2.30
CA VAL A 55 -11.39 0.97 -3.16
C VAL A 55 -12.59 1.08 -4.11
N ARG A 56 -13.00 -0.03 -4.73
CA ARG A 56 -14.17 -0.05 -5.63
C ARG A 56 -15.46 0.32 -4.90
N ALA A 57 -15.65 -0.15 -3.67
CA ALA A 57 -16.86 0.12 -2.90
C ALA A 57 -16.95 1.58 -2.39
N ALA A 58 -15.81 2.27 -2.28
CA ALA A 58 -15.73 3.66 -1.85
C ALA A 58 -15.81 4.67 -3.01
N ALA A 59 -15.84 4.21 -4.26
CA ALA A 59 -15.98 5.01 -5.49
C ALA A 59 -17.44 5.06 -5.95
#